data_AF-Q2GQS9-F1
#
_entry.id   AF-Q2GQS9-F1
#
_cell.length_a   1.000
_cell.length_b   1.000
_cell.length_c   1.000
_cell.angle_alpha   90.00
_cell.angle_beta   90.00
_cell.angle_gamma   90.00
#
_symmetry.space_group_name_H-M   'P 1'
#
loop_
_entity.id
_entity.type
_entity.pdbx_description
1 polymer ?
#
loop_
_entity_poly.entity_id
_entity_poly.type
_entity_poly.pdbx_seq_one_letter_code
_entity_poly.pdbx_strand_id
1 'polypeptide(L)'
;MKAFTLLAAASVASAHTIFVQLEADGTTYPVSHSHPDPGTYDGPITDVTSDDVACNGGPNPTTPSGEIITVTAGTTVKAVWRHTLTSGPDDVMDASHKGPTLAYLKKVDDAVSDTPVPPAVPSST
;
A
#
# COMPACT_ATOMS: atom_id res chain seq x y z
N MET A 1 17.54 36.12 8.22
CA MET A 1 16.69 35.77 7.07
C MET A 1 17.45 34.83 6.16
N LYS A 2 17.16 33.52 6.21
CA LYS A 2 17.53 32.54 5.17
C LYS A 2 16.45 31.47 5.18
N ALA A 3 15.38 31.70 4.42
CA ALA A 3 14.36 30.69 4.18
C ALA A 3 14.93 29.69 3.17
N PHE A 4 15.14 28.44 3.60
CA PHE A 4 15.33 27.32 2.69
C PHE A 4 13.95 26.96 2.14
N THR A 5 13.61 27.49 0.97
CA THR A 5 12.44 27.02 0.22
C THR A 5 12.77 25.65 -0.35
N LEU A 6 12.48 24.58 0.40
CA LEU A 6 12.33 23.25 -0.19
C LEU A 6 11.10 23.31 -1.10
N LEU A 7 11.34 23.46 -2.40
CA LEU A 7 10.33 23.25 -3.41
C LEU A 7 10.09 21.74 -3.49
N ALA A 8 9.22 21.23 -2.60
CA ALA A 8 8.71 19.87 -2.69
C ALA A 8 7.92 19.79 -3.99
N ALA A 9 8.51 19.21 -5.04
CA ALA A 9 7.77 18.77 -6.20
C ALA A 9 6.89 17.59 -5.76
N ALA A 10 5.74 17.90 -5.16
CA ALA A 10 4.68 16.94 -4.95
C ALA A 10 4.12 16.59 -6.34
N SER A 11 4.77 15.65 -7.02
CA SER A 11 4.18 15.00 -8.18
C SER A 11 2.87 14.37 -7.71
N VAL A 12 1.74 14.83 -8.25
CA VAL A 12 0.46 14.14 -8.13
C VAL A 12 0.58 12.83 -8.92
N ALA A 13 1.15 11.80 -8.29
CA ALA A 13 1.24 10.47 -8.86
C ALA A 13 -0.18 9.88 -8.80
N SER A 14 -0.92 10.02 -9.90
CA SER A 14 -2.18 9.32 -10.12
C SER A 14 -1.85 8.05 -10.88
N ALA A 15 -1.84 6.90 -10.21
CA ALA A 15 -1.54 5.60 -10.80
C ALA A 15 -2.61 4.58 -10.43
N HIS A 16 -2.85 3.64 -11.35
CA HIS A 16 -3.89 2.63 -11.23
C HIS A 16 -3.24 1.24 -11.16
N THR A 17 -3.17 0.69 -9.94
CA THR A 17 -2.61 -0.64 -9.65
C THR A 17 -2.91 -1.04 -8.19
N ILE A 18 -2.99 -2.34 -7.94
CA ILE A 18 -3.32 -2.93 -6.64
C ILE A 18 -2.24 -3.95 -6.25
N PHE A 19 -1.81 -3.93 -4.99
CA PHE A 19 -1.06 -5.03 -4.38
C PHE A 19 -2.04 -6.14 -3.98
N VAL A 20 -2.12 -7.19 -4.80
CA VAL A 20 -3.20 -8.20 -4.71
C VAL A 20 -2.82 -9.45 -3.93
N GLN A 21 -1.53 -9.83 -3.91
CA GLN A 21 -1.06 -11.11 -3.36
C GLN A 21 0.34 -10.97 -2.78
N LEU A 22 0.62 -11.66 -1.67
CA LEU A 22 1.96 -11.77 -1.09
C LEU A 22 2.53 -13.17 -1.33
N GLU A 23 3.80 -13.23 -1.73
CA GLU A 23 4.61 -14.43 -1.65
C GLU A 23 5.50 -14.35 -0.40
N ALA A 24 5.44 -15.35 0.46
CA ALA A 24 6.29 -15.48 1.64
C ALA A 24 6.74 -16.93 1.81
N ASP A 25 8.00 -17.12 2.18
CA ASP A 25 8.61 -18.44 2.44
C ASP A 25 8.33 -19.48 1.33
N GLY A 26 8.35 -19.02 0.07
CA GLY A 26 8.14 -19.84 -1.14
C GLY A 26 6.66 -20.16 -1.46
N THR A 27 5.72 -19.64 -0.69
CA THR A 27 4.27 -19.81 -0.92
C THR A 27 3.66 -18.50 -1.43
N THR A 28 2.99 -18.55 -2.58
CA THR A 28 2.15 -17.45 -3.06
C THR A 28 0.74 -17.63 -2.53
N TYR A 29 0.27 -16.68 -1.74
CA TYR A 29 -1.08 -16.72 -1.16
C TYR A 29 -2.13 -16.21 -2.16
N PRO A 30 -3.40 -16.62 -2.03
CA PRO A 30 -4.48 -16.18 -2.92
C PRO A 30 -4.66 -14.66 -2.94
N VAL A 31 -5.33 -14.17 -3.98
CA VAL A 31 -5.73 -12.75 -4.10
C VAL A 31 -6.52 -12.31 -2.86
N SER A 32 -6.17 -11.15 -2.33
CA SER A 32 -6.81 -10.51 -1.16
C SER A 32 -6.79 -11.37 0.12
N HIS A 33 -5.82 -12.31 0.25
CA HIS A 33 -5.81 -13.25 1.36
C HIS A 33 -5.65 -12.59 2.73
N SER A 34 -4.69 -11.67 2.94
CA SER A 34 -4.34 -11.16 4.27
C SER A 34 -4.18 -9.63 4.35
N HIS A 35 -4.68 -8.89 3.37
CA HIS A 35 -4.54 -7.43 3.33
C HIS A 35 -5.87 -6.80 2.92
N PRO A 36 -6.18 -5.60 3.42
CA PRO A 36 -7.33 -4.84 2.98
C PRO A 36 -7.15 -4.42 1.52
N ASP A 37 -7.99 -4.94 0.64
CA ASP A 37 -7.91 -4.73 -0.81
C ASP A 37 -9.09 -3.89 -1.30
N PRO A 38 -8.90 -2.85 -2.13
CA PRO A 38 -10.01 -2.16 -2.77
C PRO A 38 -10.71 -3.06 -3.80
N GLY A 39 -11.91 -3.52 -3.45
CA GLY A 39 -12.59 -4.63 -4.13
C GLY A 39 -12.91 -4.45 -5.61
N THR A 40 -13.05 -3.21 -6.09
CA THR A 40 -13.49 -2.93 -7.48
C THR A 40 -12.83 -1.73 -8.16
N TYR A 41 -12.02 -0.95 -7.45
CA TYR A 41 -11.44 0.29 -7.98
C TYR A 41 -9.97 0.41 -7.59
N ASP A 42 -9.12 0.62 -8.58
CA ASP A 42 -7.67 0.63 -8.48
C ASP A 42 -7.08 2.06 -8.46
N GLY A 43 -7.93 3.07 -8.23
CA GLY A 43 -7.53 4.47 -8.27
C GLY A 43 -6.57 4.88 -7.13
N PRO A 44 -5.87 6.01 -7.32
CA PRO A 44 -4.86 6.49 -6.38
C PRO A 44 -5.47 7.16 -5.14
N ILE A 45 -4.69 7.22 -4.07
CA ILE A 45 -4.84 8.21 -3.00
C ILE A 45 -3.92 9.39 -3.31
N THR A 46 -4.49 10.58 -3.44
CA THR A 46 -3.74 11.79 -3.83
C THR A 46 -3.51 12.78 -2.69
N ASP A 47 -4.35 12.74 -1.64
CA ASP A 47 -4.19 13.58 -0.46
C ASP A 47 -3.30 12.86 0.57
N VAL A 48 -2.04 13.28 0.64
CA VAL A 48 -1.05 12.73 1.59
C VAL A 48 -1.32 13.12 3.05
N THR A 49 -2.28 14.01 3.29
CA THR A 49 -2.72 14.39 4.64
C THR A 49 -3.91 13.57 5.14
N SER A 50 -4.55 12.78 4.27
CA SER A 50 -5.62 11.85 4.64
C SER A 50 -5.08 10.64 5.37
N ASP A 51 -5.88 10.08 6.30
CA ASP A 51 -5.60 8.79 6.93
C ASP A 51 -5.57 7.63 5.91
N ASP A 52 -6.22 7.82 4.75
CA ASP A 52 -6.24 6.86 3.64
C ASP A 52 -4.83 6.52 3.11
N VAL A 53 -3.82 7.36 3.35
CA VAL A 53 -2.43 7.08 2.94
C VAL A 53 -1.82 5.91 3.74
N ALA A 54 -2.40 5.55 4.88
CA ALA A 54 -1.87 4.48 5.73
C ALA A 54 -2.04 3.10 5.08
N CYS A 55 -3.26 2.72 4.71
CA CYS A 55 -3.58 1.41 4.12
C CYS A 55 -4.73 1.49 3.08
N ASN A 56 -4.84 2.61 2.36
CA ASN A 56 -5.97 2.91 1.46
C ASN A 56 -7.29 3.10 2.25
N GLY A 57 -8.39 3.36 1.56
CA GLY A 57 -9.70 3.70 2.16
C GLY A 57 -10.19 5.07 1.70
N GLY A 58 -11.43 5.46 2.04
CA GLY A 58 -12.05 6.68 1.52
C GLY A 58 -12.63 6.48 0.10
N PRO A 59 -12.06 7.09 -0.97
CA PRO A 59 -12.55 6.89 -2.35
C PRO A 59 -12.36 5.46 -2.86
N ASN A 60 -11.52 4.66 -2.20
CA ASN A 60 -11.25 3.26 -2.54
C ASN A 60 -11.63 2.35 -1.34
N PRO A 61 -12.92 1.98 -1.16
CA PRO A 61 -13.33 1.16 -0.02
C PRO A 61 -12.64 -0.20 0.00
N THR A 62 -12.00 -0.53 1.12
CA THR A 62 -11.26 -1.79 1.30
C THR A 62 -12.10 -2.86 1.98
N THR A 63 -11.87 -4.13 1.64
CA THR A 63 -12.49 -5.27 2.33
C THR A 63 -11.53 -5.86 3.38
N PRO A 64 -11.90 -5.93 4.68
CA PRO A 64 -11.05 -6.54 5.71
C PRO A 64 -10.82 -8.03 5.45
N SER A 65 -9.64 -8.53 5.86
CA SER A 65 -9.36 -9.97 5.95
C SER A 65 -9.07 -10.37 7.40
N GLY A 66 -9.50 -11.58 7.79
CA GLY A 66 -9.19 -12.19 9.08
C GLY A 66 -7.93 -13.07 9.07
N GLU A 67 -7.24 -13.18 7.94
CA GLU A 67 -6.10 -14.10 7.77
C GLU A 67 -4.77 -13.39 8.05
N ILE A 68 -3.81 -14.15 8.61
CA ILE A 68 -2.46 -13.66 8.91
C ILE A 68 -1.43 -14.55 8.20
N ILE A 69 -0.57 -13.95 7.39
CA ILE A 69 0.57 -14.63 6.78
C ILE A 69 1.73 -14.67 7.76
N THR A 70 2.23 -15.87 8.06
CA THR A 70 3.47 -16.05 8.83
C THR A 70 4.67 -15.84 7.90
N VAL A 71 5.61 -14.99 8.32
CA VAL A 71 6.84 -14.70 7.58
C VAL A 71 8.04 -14.90 8.49
N THR A 72 9.02 -15.67 8.03
CA THR A 72 10.27 -15.87 8.76
C THR A 72 11.12 -14.59 8.73
N ALA A 73 11.52 -14.07 9.89
CA ALA A 73 12.36 -12.87 9.95
C ALA A 73 13.69 -13.08 9.19
N GLY A 74 14.05 -12.11 8.34
CA GLY A 74 15.25 -12.17 7.49
C GLY A 74 15.04 -12.87 6.14
N THR A 75 13.86 -13.44 5.87
CA THR A 75 13.53 -13.93 4.52
C THR A 75 12.99 -12.82 3.63
N THR A 76 12.97 -13.09 2.33
CA THR A 76 12.42 -12.17 1.33
C THR A 76 10.96 -12.50 1.09
N VAL A 77 10.12 -11.46 1.08
CA VAL A 77 8.73 -11.52 0.61
C VAL A 77 8.60 -10.82 -0.74
N LYS A 78 7.58 -11.17 -1.52
CA LYS A 78 7.26 -10.48 -2.78
C LYS A 78 5.83 -9.97 -2.75
N ALA A 79 5.66 -8.65 -2.81
CA ALA A 79 4.37 -8.03 -3.05
C ALA A 79 4.06 -8.10 -4.55
N VAL A 80 2.97 -8.77 -4.93
CA VAL A 80 2.54 -8.95 -6.31
C VAL A 80 1.52 -7.88 -6.67
N TRP A 81 1.85 -7.09 -7.68
CA TRP A 81 1.01 -5.99 -8.17
C TRP A 81 0.28 -6.38 -9.45
N ARG A 82 -0.96 -5.91 -9.61
CA ARG A 82 -1.83 -6.11 -10.76
C ARG A 82 -2.67 -4.87 -11.02
N HIS A 83 -3.11 -4.66 -12.26
CA HIS A 83 -4.00 -3.55 -12.58
C HIS A 83 -5.35 -3.70 -11.84
N THR A 84 -5.94 -4.90 -11.89
CA THR A 84 -7.15 -5.26 -11.13
C THR A 84 -6.98 -6.60 -10.39
N LEU A 85 -7.94 -6.98 -9.55
CA LEU A 85 -7.94 -8.24 -8.79
C LEU A 85 -7.87 -9.51 -9.67
N THR A 86 -8.31 -9.40 -10.93
CA THR A 86 -8.37 -10.51 -11.88
C THR A 86 -7.36 -10.37 -13.03
N SER A 87 -6.54 -9.32 -13.02
CA SER A 87 -5.53 -9.08 -14.06
C SER A 87 -4.39 -10.10 -14.01
N GLY A 88 -3.84 -10.41 -15.19
CA GLY A 88 -2.70 -11.30 -15.37
C GLY A 88 -1.34 -10.61 -15.15
N PRO A 89 -0.22 -11.35 -15.21
CA PRO A 89 1.12 -10.80 -15.01
C PRO A 89 1.56 -9.77 -16.05
N ASP A 90 0.93 -9.75 -17.23
CA ASP A 90 1.20 -8.77 -18.29
C ASP A 90 0.43 -7.45 -18.09
N ASP A 91 -0.44 -7.39 -17.08
CA ASP A 91 -1.31 -6.25 -16.78
C ASP A 91 -1.14 -5.82 -15.31
N VAL A 92 -0.04 -5.08 -15.08
CA VAL A 92 0.39 -4.64 -13.74
C VAL A 92 -0.01 -3.19 -13.47
N MET A 93 0.46 -2.29 -14.33
CA MET A 93 0.24 -0.85 -14.28
C MET A 93 0.64 -0.28 -15.65
N ASP A 94 0.00 0.79 -16.10
CA ASP A 94 0.38 1.46 -17.34
C ASP A 94 1.84 2.00 -17.23
N ALA A 95 2.67 1.68 -18.23
CA ALA A 95 4.10 1.99 -18.26
C ALA A 95 4.45 3.49 -18.22
N SER A 96 3.48 4.38 -18.44
CA SER A 96 3.65 5.82 -18.25
C SER A 96 3.78 6.24 -16.78
N HIS A 97 3.34 5.41 -15.84
CA HIS A 97 3.35 5.67 -14.39
C HIS A 97 4.71 5.38 -13.76
N LYS A 98 5.71 6.20 -14.14
CA LYS A 98 7.06 6.11 -13.62
C LYS A 98 7.13 6.76 -12.23
N GLY A 99 7.59 6.00 -11.26
CA GLY A 99 7.74 6.47 -9.88
C GLY A 99 8.53 5.48 -9.03
N PRO A 100 8.78 5.82 -7.76
CA PRO A 100 9.41 4.93 -6.80
C PRO A 100 8.45 3.84 -6.31
N THR A 101 9.01 2.75 -5.77
CA THR A 101 8.30 1.72 -4.99
C THR A 101 8.78 1.77 -3.55
N LEU A 102 7.87 1.70 -2.58
CA LEU A 102 8.19 1.77 -1.15
C LEU A 102 7.48 0.64 -0.38
N ALA A 103 8.05 0.22 0.75
CA ALA A 103 7.45 -0.74 1.67
C ALA A 103 7.76 -0.33 3.11
N TYR A 104 6.80 -0.53 4.01
CA TYR A 104 6.88 -0.16 5.42
C TYR A 104 6.36 -1.28 6.30
N LEU A 105 6.82 -1.32 7.55
CA LEU A 105 6.30 -2.23 8.58
C LEU A 105 5.91 -1.41 9.81
N LYS A 106 4.72 -1.71 10.35
CA LYS A 106 4.24 -1.21 11.64
C LYS A 106 4.11 -2.40 12.58
N LYS A 107 4.69 -2.31 13.78
CA LYS A 107 4.39 -3.28 14.82
C LYS A 107 3.00 -2.99 15.37
N VAL A 108 2.14 -4.01 15.39
CA VAL A 108 0.76 -3.96 15.90
C VAL A 108 0.54 -5.07 16.92
N ASP A 109 -0.42 -4.89 17.82
CA ASP A 109 -0.81 -5.93 18.78
C ASP A 109 -1.63 -7.04 18.10
N ASP A 110 -2.51 -6.66 17.18
CA ASP A 110 -3.30 -7.57 16.35
C ASP A 110 -3.39 -7.02 14.92
N ALA A 111 -2.94 -7.80 13.94
CA ALA A 111 -2.91 -7.42 12.53
C ALA A 111 -4.30 -7.46 11.85
N VAL A 112 -5.30 -8.09 12.48
CA VAL A 112 -6.67 -8.19 11.94
C VAL A 112 -7.52 -7.00 12.38
N SER A 113 -7.29 -6.47 13.59
CA SER A 113 -8.14 -5.45 14.21
C SER A 113 -7.50 -4.07 14.40
N ASP A 114 -6.20 -3.91 14.12
CA ASP A 114 -5.52 -2.60 14.17
C ASP A 114 -6.11 -1.63 13.13
N THR A 115 -6.42 -0.41 13.55
CA THR A 115 -6.84 0.66 12.65
C THR A 115 -5.59 1.31 12.04
N PRO A 116 -5.45 1.32 10.70
CA PRO A 116 -4.36 2.01 10.03
C PRO A 116 -4.43 3.51 10.32
N VAL A 117 -3.33 4.08 10.81
CA VAL A 117 -3.14 5.52 10.95
C VAL A 117 -1.76 5.87 10.41
N PRO A 118 -1.60 6.98 9.68
CA PRO A 118 -0.28 7.42 9.23
C PRO A 118 0.62 7.64 10.45
N PRO A 119 1.95 7.44 10.34
CA PRO A 119 2.84 7.75 11.43
C PRO A 119 2.65 9.23 11.82
N ALA A 120 2.27 9.49 13.07
CA ALA A 120 2.15 10.84 13.58
C ALA A 120 3.47 11.58 13.33
N VAL A 121 3.43 12.66 12.54
CA VAL A 121 4.58 13.54 12.42
C VAL A 121 4.82 14.07 13.83
N PRO A 122 5.96 13.77 14.49
CA PRO A 122 6.21 14.31 15.81
C PRO A 122 6.23 15.83 15.66
N SER A 123 5.30 16.53 16.32
CA SER A 123 5.32 17.99 16.34
C SER A 123 6.64 18.38 16.99
N SER A 124 7.54 18.99 16.22
CA SER A 124 8.74 19.60 16.78
C SER A 124 8.31 20.78 17.65
N THR A 125 8.16 20.53 18.94
CA THR A 125 8.25 21.56 19.99
C THR A 125 9.71 21.85 20.28
#